data_AF-A0A1G6XIK7-F1
#
_entry.id   AF-A0A1G6XIK7-F1
#
_cell.length_a   1.000
_cell.length_b   1.000
_cell.length_c   1.000
_cell.angle_alpha   90.00
_cell.angle_beta   90.00
_cell.angle_gamma   90.00
#
_symmetry.space_group_name_H-M   'P 1'
#
loop_
_entity.id
_entity.type
_entity.pdbx_description
1 polymer ?
#
loop_
_entity_poly.entity_id
_entity_poly.type
_entity_poly.pdbx_seq_one_letter_code
_entity_poly.pdbx_strand_id
1 'polypeptide(L)'
;MENEHLQPLAQVANLGPPAQMFGSLASVLAGFAFTALIIYLERQDTGTRGQDPDASLVKYAHIGPASIVKTLFYAMCALTVCAFLYARLAGESVTSGRVLLGMSVYGMVLGAAVLSLFYALNLVMVTHPATRSSAEATRWVVAAAGPAVVVGMLADLLDSAWTAGCGGACPQWMSPRAWSFGLLLVFALGGLLLTVPALQRAERIRRPIRWLQRRAVVQAAADLLLPRPHFPALITLVLASMIGMASLWARGVADPSSGGLDPRTWVHLVLILTAAVMAVFAFATGSVLDPAPTMPLEGKGLDGHGLEFSKVAGQPRIRVMAVEARQMLGTVVGLEPGGSKFRTWNAGSAHWIEKNVVSPAIAEDDSVDPAQVRAAFKEQVCEDAKLRWSEHEARRPPRLAPDR
;
A
#
# COMPACT_ATOMS: atom_id res chain seq x y z
N MET A 1 -29.08 2.44 46.08
CA MET A 1 -27.87 2.55 45.25
C MET A 1 -28.16 1.95 43.86
N GLU A 2 -29.12 2.52 43.12
CA GLU A 2 -29.59 1.95 41.83
C GLU A 2 -29.43 2.90 40.64
N ASN A 3 -28.87 4.11 40.84
CA ASN A 3 -28.78 5.13 39.79
C ASN A 3 -27.38 5.36 39.19
N GLU A 4 -26.32 4.70 39.69
CA GLU A 4 -24.97 4.88 39.13
C GLU A 4 -24.72 4.07 37.84
N HIS A 5 -25.58 3.11 37.51
CA HIS A 5 -25.47 2.33 36.26
C HIS A 5 -26.11 3.01 35.03
N LEU A 6 -26.81 4.14 35.19
CA LEU A 6 -27.43 4.86 34.07
C LEU A 6 -26.53 5.94 33.43
N GLN A 7 -25.44 6.34 34.10
CA GLN A 7 -24.49 7.33 33.56
C GLN A 7 -23.72 6.91 32.28
N PRO A 8 -23.26 5.65 32.09
CA PRO A 8 -22.49 5.31 30.90
C PRO A 8 -23.33 5.35 29.61
N LEU A 9 -24.65 5.12 29.68
CA LEU A 9 -25.53 5.15 28.51
C LEU A 9 -25.81 6.60 28.02
N ALA A 10 -25.86 7.56 28.94
CA ALA A 10 -26.06 8.97 28.60
C ALA A 10 -24.86 9.58 27.85
N GLN A 11 -23.63 9.10 28.09
CA GLN A 11 -22.44 9.52 27.34
C GLN A 11 -22.45 9.01 25.88
N VAL A 12 -23.07 7.85 25.62
CA VAL A 12 -23.22 7.31 24.26
C VAL A 12 -24.30 8.08 23.46
N ALA A 13 -25.16 8.86 24.12
CA ALA A 13 -26.21 9.63 23.46
C ALA A 13 -25.70 10.88 22.69
N ASN A 14 -24.46 11.33 22.91
CA ASN A 14 -23.88 12.53 22.29
C ASN A 14 -22.80 12.23 21.24
N LEU A 15 -23.03 11.27 20.35
CA LEU A 15 -22.09 10.93 19.26
C LEU A 15 -22.22 11.85 18.02
N GLY A 16 -23.22 12.73 17.98
CA GLY A 16 -23.45 13.68 16.87
C GLY A 16 -22.29 14.67 16.63
N PRO A 17 -21.81 15.41 17.66
CA PRO A 17 -20.72 16.36 17.47
C PRO A 17 -19.39 15.72 16.98
N PRO A 18 -18.95 14.56 17.52
CA PRO A 18 -17.82 13.83 16.95
C PRO A 18 -18.02 13.43 15.49
N ALA A 19 -19.21 12.93 15.12
CA ALA A 19 -19.51 12.58 13.73
C ALA A 19 -19.43 13.79 12.80
N GLN A 20 -19.96 14.95 13.23
CA GLN A 20 -19.88 16.20 12.47
C GLN A 20 -18.42 16.65 12.28
N MET A 21 -17.59 16.57 13.32
CA MET A 21 -16.17 16.91 13.25
C MET A 21 -15.40 15.99 12.28
N PHE A 22 -15.65 14.68 12.31
CA PHE A 22 -15.00 13.76 11.37
C PHE A 22 -15.49 13.98 9.93
N GLY A 23 -16.77 14.31 9.75
CA GLY A 23 -17.32 14.67 8.45
C GLY A 23 -16.69 15.93 7.85
N SER A 24 -16.48 16.97 8.67
CA SER A 24 -15.83 18.21 8.22
C SER A 24 -14.33 18.04 7.96
N LEU A 25 -13.63 17.25 8.80
CA LEU A 25 -12.23 16.90 8.54
C LEU A 25 -12.09 16.15 7.21
N ALA A 26 -12.97 15.18 6.94
CA ALA A 26 -12.97 14.42 5.70
C ALA A 26 -13.20 15.31 4.47
N SER A 27 -14.14 16.26 4.53
CA SER A 27 -14.42 17.16 3.41
C SER A 27 -13.27 18.12 3.12
N VAL A 28 -12.62 18.66 4.17
CA VAL A 28 -11.44 19.51 4.04
C VAL A 28 -10.28 18.74 3.39
N LEU A 29 -10.01 17.51 3.85
CA LEU A 29 -8.95 16.68 3.27
C LEU A 29 -9.27 16.24 1.83
N ALA A 30 -10.54 16.03 1.49
CA ALA A 30 -10.94 15.77 0.11
C ALA A 30 -10.63 16.97 -0.80
N GLY A 31 -10.89 18.19 -0.32
CA GLY A 31 -10.50 19.43 -0.99
C GLY A 31 -8.98 19.53 -1.20
N PHE A 32 -8.19 19.24 -0.16
CA PHE A 32 -6.73 19.19 -0.27
C PHE A 32 -6.25 18.15 -1.30
N ALA A 33 -6.84 16.96 -1.31
CA ALA A 33 -6.52 15.92 -2.28
C ALA A 33 -6.82 16.35 -3.72
N PHE A 34 -7.97 17.02 -3.93
CA PHE A 34 -8.33 17.60 -5.22
C PHE A 34 -7.35 18.68 -5.65
N THR A 35 -7.02 19.64 -4.79
CA THR A 35 -6.05 20.70 -5.11
C THR A 35 -4.68 20.11 -5.44
N ALA A 36 -4.20 19.14 -4.66
CA ALA A 36 -2.94 18.45 -4.93
C ALA A 36 -2.95 17.74 -6.29
N LEU A 37 -4.09 17.13 -6.67
CA LEU A 37 -4.26 16.51 -7.98
C LEU A 37 -4.18 17.53 -9.13
N ILE A 38 -4.88 18.66 -9.02
CA ILE A 38 -4.86 19.70 -10.05
C ILE A 38 -3.45 20.27 -10.22
N ILE A 39 -2.78 20.63 -9.12
CA ILE A 39 -1.40 21.13 -9.15
C ILE A 39 -0.46 20.09 -9.77
N TYR A 40 -0.65 18.81 -9.44
CA TYR A 40 0.17 17.74 -10.02
C TYR A 40 -0.04 17.62 -11.53
N LEU A 41 -1.29 17.67 -12.02
CA LEU A 41 -1.61 17.60 -13.44
C LEU A 41 -1.04 18.79 -14.22
N GLU A 42 -1.25 20.02 -13.73
CA GLU A 42 -0.71 21.24 -14.34
C GLU A 42 0.82 21.19 -14.45
N ARG A 43 1.47 20.62 -13.43
CA ARG A 43 2.92 20.43 -13.42
C ARG A 43 3.41 19.37 -14.41
N GLN A 44 2.62 18.33 -14.67
CA GLN A 44 2.95 17.34 -15.69
C GLN A 44 2.86 17.93 -17.10
N ASP A 45 1.89 18.83 -17.34
CA ASP A 45 1.71 19.49 -18.64
C ASP A 45 2.78 20.57 -18.92
N THR A 46 3.23 21.28 -17.88
CA THR A 46 4.25 22.35 -18.00
C THR A 46 5.69 21.84 -18.09
N GLY A 47 5.92 20.55 -17.82
CA GLY A 47 7.02 19.81 -18.43
C GLY A 47 8.11 19.28 -17.51
N THR A 48 8.80 18.27 -18.04
CA THR A 48 10.22 17.97 -17.81
C THR A 48 10.70 17.13 -18.98
N ARG A 49 10.82 17.76 -20.16
CA ARG A 49 11.27 17.10 -21.41
C ARG A 49 12.78 17.20 -21.67
N GLY A 50 13.59 17.57 -20.66
CA GLY A 50 15.02 17.82 -20.89
C GLY A 50 15.91 17.99 -19.66
N GLN A 51 15.52 17.46 -18.49
CA GLN A 51 16.42 17.47 -17.33
C GLN A 51 17.01 16.06 -17.15
N ASP A 52 18.33 15.96 -17.32
CA ASP A 52 19.06 14.70 -17.14
C ASP A 52 18.74 14.12 -15.75
N PRO A 53 18.09 12.94 -15.69
CA PRO A 53 17.70 12.38 -14.40
C PRO A 53 18.94 11.89 -13.67
N ASP A 54 19.22 12.47 -12.50
CA ASP A 54 20.14 11.92 -11.50
C ASP A 54 19.87 10.41 -11.31
N ALA A 55 20.92 9.62 -11.10
CA ALA A 55 20.82 8.17 -10.86
C ALA A 55 19.82 7.79 -9.74
N SER A 56 19.51 8.73 -8.84
CA SER A 56 18.54 8.60 -7.76
C SER A 56 17.06 8.66 -8.23
N LEU A 57 16.76 9.27 -9.39
CA LEU A 57 15.43 9.24 -10.02
C LEU A 57 15.11 7.86 -10.61
N VAL A 58 16.13 7.09 -11.03
CA VAL A 58 15.97 5.73 -11.56
C VAL A 58 15.35 4.78 -10.53
N LYS A 59 15.64 4.96 -9.23
CA LYS A 59 15.07 4.17 -8.13
C LYS A 59 13.53 4.24 -8.08
N TYR A 60 12.95 5.35 -8.53
CA TYR A 60 11.52 5.64 -8.44
C TYR A 60 10.81 5.63 -9.80
N ALA A 61 11.49 5.21 -10.87
CA ALA A 61 10.95 5.17 -12.23
C ALA A 61 9.70 4.28 -12.37
N HIS A 62 9.47 3.35 -11.44
CA HIS A 62 8.25 2.53 -11.42
C HIS A 62 7.00 3.31 -10.96
N ILE A 63 7.15 4.46 -10.31
CA ILE A 63 6.06 5.32 -9.88
C ILE A 63 5.69 6.24 -11.04
N GLY A 64 4.86 5.73 -11.95
CA GLY A 64 4.38 6.52 -13.09
C GLY A 64 3.39 7.62 -12.66
N PRO A 65 3.28 8.73 -13.43
CA PRO A 65 2.40 9.85 -13.09
C PRO A 65 0.93 9.46 -13.02
N ALA A 66 0.48 8.58 -13.93
CA ALA A 66 -0.87 8.02 -13.90
C ALA A 66 -1.20 7.30 -12.58
N SER A 67 -0.20 6.74 -11.91
CA SER A 67 -0.40 6.03 -10.65
C SER A 67 -0.58 7.00 -9.48
N ILE A 68 0.14 8.12 -9.48
CA ILE A 68 -0.03 9.22 -8.52
C ILE A 68 -1.42 9.83 -8.67
N VAL A 69 -1.82 10.16 -9.90
CA VAL A 69 -3.15 10.68 -10.24
C VAL A 69 -4.26 9.75 -9.73
N LYS A 70 -4.17 8.45 -10.02
CA LYS A 70 -5.13 7.45 -9.51
C LYS A 70 -5.19 7.43 -7.98
N THR A 71 -4.03 7.48 -7.31
CA THR A 71 -3.96 7.42 -5.85
C THR A 71 -4.62 8.65 -5.22
N LEU A 72 -4.31 9.85 -5.71
CA LEU A 72 -4.94 11.10 -5.27
C LEU A 72 -6.45 11.11 -5.51
N PHE A 73 -6.87 10.68 -6.71
CA PHE A 73 -8.29 10.61 -7.06
C PHE A 73 -9.05 9.61 -6.18
N TYR A 74 -8.51 8.42 -5.94
CA TYR A 74 -9.13 7.43 -5.04
C TYR A 74 -9.19 7.91 -3.59
N ALA A 75 -8.14 8.58 -3.10
CA ALA A 75 -8.14 9.18 -1.76
C ALA A 75 -9.23 10.27 -1.65
N MET A 76 -9.33 11.16 -2.63
CA MET A 76 -10.37 12.19 -2.71
C MET A 76 -11.77 11.57 -2.68
N CYS A 77 -12.05 10.60 -3.56
CA CYS A 77 -13.36 9.93 -3.59
C CYS A 77 -13.68 9.23 -2.27
N ALA A 78 -12.72 8.53 -1.66
CA ALA A 78 -12.92 7.85 -0.38
C ALA A 78 -13.21 8.85 0.75
N LEU A 79 -12.50 9.98 0.79
CA LEU A 79 -12.73 11.06 1.77
C LEU A 79 -14.11 11.71 1.58
N THR A 80 -14.53 11.96 0.34
CA THR A 80 -15.87 12.48 0.04
C THR A 80 -16.96 11.51 0.49
N VAL A 81 -16.81 10.21 0.22
CA VAL A 81 -17.75 9.18 0.70
C VAL A 81 -17.78 9.18 2.24
N CYS A 82 -16.62 9.25 2.91
CA CYS A 82 -16.57 9.34 4.37
C CYS A 82 -17.31 10.59 4.89
N ALA A 83 -17.09 11.75 4.28
CA ALA A 83 -17.75 12.99 4.67
C ALA A 83 -19.29 12.85 4.62
N PHE A 84 -19.83 12.25 3.56
CA PHE A 84 -21.26 11.96 3.45
C PHE A 84 -21.75 10.96 4.50
N LEU A 85 -20.99 9.89 4.75
CA LEU A 85 -21.36 8.89 5.75
C LEU A 85 -21.41 9.48 7.16
N TYR A 86 -20.45 10.33 7.51
CA TYR A 86 -20.40 11.02 8.80
C TYR A 86 -21.45 12.13 8.92
N ALA A 87 -21.68 12.93 7.88
CA ALA A 87 -22.72 13.94 7.86
C ALA A 87 -24.11 13.30 8.07
N ARG A 88 -24.34 12.15 7.44
CA ARG A 88 -25.54 11.35 7.65
C ARG A 88 -25.63 10.86 9.09
N LEU A 89 -24.55 10.30 9.63
CA LEU A 89 -24.54 9.77 11.00
C LEU A 89 -24.85 10.86 12.04
N ALA A 90 -24.39 12.09 11.81
CA ALA A 90 -24.67 13.24 12.66
C ALA A 90 -26.15 13.64 12.67
N GLY A 91 -26.91 13.32 11.60
CA GLY A 91 -28.33 13.67 11.46
C GLY A 91 -29.31 12.58 11.88
N GLU A 92 -28.86 11.35 12.16
CA GLU A 92 -29.75 10.25 12.55
C GLU A 92 -29.85 10.10 14.08
N SER A 93 -31.07 10.10 14.63
CA SER A 93 -31.35 9.83 16.06
C SER A 93 -31.53 8.32 16.32
N VAL A 94 -30.55 7.50 15.96
CA VAL A 94 -30.66 6.02 16.03
C VAL A 94 -30.21 5.45 17.38
N THR A 95 -30.56 4.19 17.62
CA THR A 95 -30.06 3.39 18.74
C THR A 95 -28.54 3.43 18.83
N SER A 96 -28.03 3.61 20.05
CA SER A 96 -26.61 3.80 20.38
C SER A 96 -25.67 2.77 19.73
N GLY A 97 -26.08 1.49 19.65
CA GLY A 97 -25.27 0.43 19.05
C GLY A 97 -25.02 0.62 17.55
N ARG A 98 -26.01 1.11 16.79
CA ARG A 98 -25.86 1.39 15.36
C ARG A 98 -24.92 2.57 15.13
N VAL A 99 -25.01 3.59 15.98
CA VAL A 99 -24.16 4.77 15.88
C VAL A 99 -22.70 4.41 16.17
N LEU A 100 -22.44 3.58 17.20
CA LEU A 100 -21.08 3.08 17.51
C LEU A 100 -20.51 2.19 16.40
N LEU A 101 -21.32 1.30 15.82
CA LEU A 101 -20.92 0.52 14.66
C LEU A 101 -20.62 1.43 13.46
N GLY A 102 -21.47 2.42 13.20
CA GLY A 102 -21.25 3.43 12.16
C GLY A 102 -19.94 4.18 12.36
N MET A 103 -19.72 4.75 13.54
CA MET A 103 -18.48 5.48 13.90
C MET A 103 -17.23 4.61 13.72
N SER A 104 -17.26 3.35 14.17
CA SER A 104 -16.09 2.46 14.07
C SER A 104 -15.79 2.06 12.61
N VAL A 105 -16.81 1.68 11.85
CA VAL A 105 -16.66 1.28 10.46
C VAL A 105 -16.27 2.47 9.58
N TYR A 106 -16.87 3.64 9.78
CA TYR A 106 -16.51 4.87 9.06
C TYR A 106 -15.13 5.38 9.49
N GLY A 107 -14.74 5.20 10.75
CA GLY A 107 -13.43 5.57 11.29
C GLY A 107 -12.29 4.79 10.63
N MET A 108 -12.49 3.50 10.40
CA MET A 108 -11.54 2.67 9.64
C MET A 108 -11.33 3.21 8.22
N VAL A 109 -12.42 3.52 7.51
CA VAL A 109 -12.34 4.04 6.13
C VAL A 109 -11.70 5.43 6.12
N LEU A 110 -12.10 6.31 7.03
CA LEU A 110 -11.53 7.64 7.17
C LEU A 110 -10.02 7.56 7.42
N GLY A 111 -9.59 6.75 8.38
CA GLY A 111 -8.17 6.53 8.67
C GLY A 111 -7.39 6.04 7.45
N ALA A 112 -7.93 5.05 6.74
CA ALA A 112 -7.32 4.53 5.51
C ALA A 112 -7.29 5.58 4.37
N ALA A 113 -8.30 6.45 4.28
CA ALA A 113 -8.39 7.49 3.26
C ALA A 113 -7.39 8.63 3.53
N VAL A 114 -7.23 9.01 4.80
CA VAL A 114 -6.20 9.96 5.24
C VAL A 114 -4.81 9.39 4.97
N LEU A 115 -4.56 8.11 5.30
CA LEU A 115 -3.31 7.43 4.95
C LEU A 115 -3.08 7.35 3.44
N SER A 116 -4.12 7.14 2.65
CA SER A 116 -4.04 7.17 1.18
C SER A 116 -3.59 8.52 0.66
N LEU A 117 -4.10 9.61 1.23
CA LEU A 117 -3.66 10.96 0.88
C LEU A 117 -2.19 11.19 1.24
N PHE A 118 -1.78 10.89 2.48
CA PHE A 118 -0.37 11.04 2.87
C PHE A 118 0.56 10.14 2.05
N TYR A 119 0.12 8.93 1.73
CA TYR A 119 0.85 8.03 0.85
C TYR A 119 0.98 8.60 -0.56
N ALA A 120 -0.09 9.15 -1.13
CA ALA A 120 -0.07 9.80 -2.43
C ALA A 120 0.88 11.02 -2.46
N LEU A 121 0.87 11.84 -1.41
CA LEU A 121 1.79 12.96 -1.27
C LEU A 121 3.25 12.49 -1.17
N ASN A 122 3.53 11.41 -0.44
CA ASN A 122 4.86 10.80 -0.42
C ASN A 122 5.28 10.30 -1.82
N LEU A 123 4.37 9.71 -2.60
CA LEU A 123 4.65 9.34 -3.99
C LEU A 123 5.00 10.57 -4.85
N VAL A 124 4.25 11.67 -4.72
CA VAL A 124 4.57 12.94 -5.41
C VAL A 124 5.96 13.44 -5.01
N MET A 125 6.22 13.53 -3.71
CA MET A 125 7.45 14.10 -3.18
C MET A 125 8.69 13.26 -3.52
N VAL A 126 8.59 11.93 -3.51
CA VAL A 126 9.75 11.07 -3.80
C VAL A 126 10.19 11.17 -5.27
N THR A 127 9.24 11.47 -6.17
CA THR A 127 9.50 11.68 -7.60
C THR A 127 10.15 13.03 -7.91
N HIS A 128 10.23 13.94 -6.93
CA HIS A 128 10.78 15.27 -7.13
C HIS A 128 12.06 15.48 -6.30
N PRO A 129 13.19 15.92 -6.90
CA PRO A 129 14.48 15.99 -6.21
C PRO A 129 14.45 16.92 -4.98
N ALA A 130 13.79 18.08 -5.08
CA ALA A 130 13.75 19.07 -3.99
C ALA A 130 12.97 18.60 -2.74
N THR A 131 12.04 17.65 -2.87
CA THR A 131 11.18 17.20 -1.76
C THR A 131 11.46 15.76 -1.34
N ARG A 132 12.39 15.07 -2.00
CA ARG A 132 12.73 13.67 -1.71
C ARG A 132 13.21 13.44 -0.29
N SER A 133 14.13 14.27 0.21
CA SER A 133 14.63 14.13 1.58
C SER A 133 13.50 14.22 2.61
N SER A 134 12.54 15.12 2.36
CA SER A 134 11.34 15.22 3.18
C SER A 134 10.47 13.97 3.07
N ALA A 135 10.25 13.44 1.86
CA ALA A 135 9.51 12.19 1.66
C ALA A 135 10.13 11.00 2.41
N GLU A 136 11.46 10.86 2.37
CA GLU A 136 12.19 9.83 3.11
C GLU A 136 12.03 10.01 4.63
N ALA A 137 12.10 11.25 5.12
CA ALA A 137 11.94 11.58 6.53
C ALA A 137 10.50 11.42 7.03
N THR A 138 9.48 11.61 6.18
CA THR A 138 8.05 11.52 6.57
C THR A 138 7.44 10.15 6.36
N ARG A 139 8.17 9.22 5.76
CA ARG A 139 7.62 7.92 5.38
C ARG A 139 7.15 7.05 6.54
N TRP A 140 7.81 7.15 7.70
CA TRP A 140 7.39 6.46 8.92
C TRP A 140 6.00 6.92 9.40
N VAL A 141 5.55 8.11 9.00
CA VAL A 141 4.21 8.61 9.32
C VAL A 141 3.16 7.71 8.67
N VAL A 142 3.34 7.34 7.40
CA VAL A 142 2.39 6.46 6.70
C VAL A 142 2.56 5.00 7.10
N ALA A 143 3.80 4.58 7.41
CA ALA A 143 4.07 3.17 7.71
C ALA A 143 3.84 2.75 9.15
N ALA A 144 3.97 3.67 10.11
CA ALA A 144 3.97 3.36 11.53
C ALA A 144 3.00 4.27 12.30
N ALA A 145 3.22 5.59 12.27
CA ALA A 145 2.49 6.51 13.13
C ALA A 145 1.01 6.58 12.80
N GLY A 146 0.68 6.73 11.51
CA GLY A 146 -0.70 6.83 11.06
C GLY A 146 -1.50 5.55 11.32
N PRO A 147 -1.03 4.34 10.95
CA PRO A 147 -1.63 3.08 11.40
C PRO A 147 -1.86 2.98 12.90
N ALA A 148 -0.86 3.36 13.71
CA ALA A 148 -0.95 3.35 15.16
C ALA A 148 -2.03 4.32 15.69
N VAL A 149 -2.11 5.53 15.14
CA VAL A 149 -3.11 6.54 15.50
C VAL A 149 -4.52 6.06 15.14
N VAL A 150 -4.70 5.50 13.93
CA VAL A 150 -6.01 4.99 13.48
C VAL A 150 -6.48 3.84 14.36
N VAL A 151 -5.60 2.87 14.66
CA VAL A 151 -5.92 1.75 15.55
C VAL A 151 -6.21 2.23 16.96
N GLY A 152 -5.43 3.19 17.49
CA GLY A 152 -5.66 3.77 18.81
C GLY A 152 -7.01 4.48 18.92
N MET A 153 -7.33 5.33 17.96
CA MET A 153 -8.63 6.01 17.90
C MET A 153 -9.81 5.03 17.83
N LEU A 154 -9.68 3.96 17.04
CA LEU A 154 -10.70 2.94 16.93
C LEU A 154 -10.78 2.07 18.19
N ALA A 155 -9.68 1.85 18.90
CA ALA A 155 -9.66 1.05 20.12
C ALA A 155 -10.62 1.60 21.17
N ASP A 156 -10.62 2.92 21.38
CA ASP A 156 -11.48 3.56 22.37
C ASP A 156 -12.96 3.49 21.98
N LEU A 157 -13.27 3.66 20.69
CA LEU A 157 -14.64 3.51 20.18
C LEU A 157 -15.13 2.08 20.31
N LEU A 158 -14.29 1.11 19.96
CA LEU A 158 -14.61 -0.31 20.04
C LEU A 158 -14.71 -0.80 21.49
N ASP A 159 -13.89 -0.27 22.39
CA ASP A 159 -13.96 -0.58 23.83
C ASP A 159 -15.24 -0.03 24.47
N SER A 160 -15.65 1.18 24.07
CA SER A 160 -16.93 1.76 24.47
C SER A 160 -18.10 0.91 23.98
N ALA A 161 -18.04 0.39 22.75
CA ALA A 161 -19.04 -0.52 22.22
C ALA A 161 -19.06 -1.87 22.95
N TRP A 162 -17.88 -2.44 23.22
CA TRP A 162 -17.71 -3.69 23.93
C TRP A 162 -18.26 -3.62 25.36
N THR A 163 -17.88 -2.59 26.12
CA THR A 163 -18.34 -2.39 27.51
C THR A 163 -19.84 -2.16 27.60
N ALA A 164 -20.43 -1.41 26.66
CA ALA A 164 -21.87 -1.27 26.53
C ALA A 164 -22.57 -2.61 26.27
N GLY A 165 -21.98 -3.48 25.45
CA GLY A 165 -22.49 -4.82 25.15
C GLY A 165 -22.49 -5.79 26.34
N CYS A 166 -21.63 -5.61 27.36
CA CYS A 166 -21.65 -6.45 28.57
C CYS A 166 -22.12 -5.79 29.86
N GLY A 167 -22.65 -4.58 29.82
CA GLY A 167 -23.07 -3.88 31.04
C GLY A 167 -21.91 -3.72 32.03
N GLY A 168 -20.68 -3.56 31.54
CA GLY A 168 -19.48 -3.39 32.36
C GLY A 168 -18.81 -4.66 32.88
N ALA A 169 -19.41 -5.85 32.72
CA ALA A 169 -18.85 -7.11 33.26
C ALA A 169 -17.95 -7.90 32.27
N CYS A 170 -17.42 -7.25 31.23
CA CYS A 170 -16.62 -7.97 30.22
C CYS A 170 -15.22 -8.37 30.74
N PRO A 171 -14.67 -9.52 30.30
CA PRO A 171 -13.27 -9.87 30.60
C PRO A 171 -12.29 -8.86 29.97
N GLN A 172 -11.40 -8.27 30.77
CA GLN A 172 -10.47 -7.24 30.29
C GLN A 172 -9.47 -7.75 29.23
N TRP A 173 -9.10 -9.03 29.27
CA TRP A 173 -8.17 -9.62 28.30
C TRP A 173 -8.76 -9.78 26.89
N MET A 174 -10.09 -9.81 26.78
CA MET A 174 -10.81 -9.75 25.50
C MET A 174 -11.14 -8.31 25.09
N SER A 175 -10.77 -7.30 25.90
CA SER A 175 -11.08 -5.91 25.54
C SER A 175 -10.38 -5.51 24.23
N PRO A 176 -11.06 -4.74 23.37
CA PRO A 176 -10.44 -4.17 22.17
C PRO A 176 -9.21 -3.34 22.49
N ARG A 177 -9.14 -2.69 23.66
CA ARG A 177 -7.97 -1.97 24.14
C ARG A 177 -6.72 -2.84 24.26
N ALA A 178 -6.83 -4.01 24.89
CA ALA A 178 -5.70 -4.93 25.04
C ALA A 178 -5.17 -5.41 23.68
N TRP A 179 -6.08 -5.75 22.76
CA TRP A 179 -5.74 -6.17 21.40
C TRP A 179 -5.12 -5.03 20.59
N SER A 180 -5.73 -3.85 20.64
CA SER A 180 -5.25 -2.65 19.95
C SER A 180 -3.89 -2.20 20.45
N PHE A 181 -3.58 -2.36 21.74
CA PHE A 181 -2.23 -2.10 22.25
C PHE A 181 -1.18 -3.01 21.60
N GLY A 182 -1.49 -4.31 21.50
CA GLY A 182 -0.64 -5.26 20.79
C GLY A 182 -0.46 -4.88 19.31
N LEU A 183 -1.56 -4.55 18.62
CA LEU A 183 -1.53 -4.12 17.23
C LEU A 183 -0.76 -2.80 17.04
N LEU A 184 -0.95 -1.83 17.92
CA LEU A 184 -0.24 -0.54 17.91
C LEU A 184 1.27 -0.79 18.03
N LEU A 185 1.69 -1.63 18.96
CA LEU A 185 3.10 -1.99 19.13
C LEU A 185 3.65 -2.70 17.89
N VAL A 186 2.87 -3.59 17.27
CA VAL A 186 3.24 -4.25 16.01
C VAL A 186 3.39 -3.24 14.86
N PHE A 187 2.46 -2.29 14.70
CA PHE A 187 2.56 -1.27 13.65
C PHE A 187 3.67 -0.26 13.91
N ALA A 188 3.83 0.20 15.15
CA ALA A 188 4.88 1.12 15.52
C ALA A 188 6.26 0.47 15.29
N LEU A 189 6.51 -0.69 15.89
CA LEU A 189 7.80 -1.37 15.77
C LEU A 189 8.01 -1.90 14.34
N GLY A 190 7.03 -2.62 13.79
CA GLY A 190 7.12 -3.18 12.44
C GLY A 190 7.27 -2.10 11.36
N GLY A 191 6.48 -1.03 11.45
CA GLY A 191 6.56 0.11 10.52
C GLY A 191 7.87 0.87 10.63
N LEU A 192 8.38 1.12 11.84
CA LEU A 192 9.69 1.75 12.06
C LEU A 192 10.83 0.88 11.53
N LEU A 193 10.78 -0.43 11.77
CA LEU A 193 11.76 -1.39 11.26
C LEU A 193 11.79 -1.43 9.73
N LEU A 194 10.62 -1.26 9.09
CA LEU A 194 10.50 -1.22 7.63
C LEU A 194 10.95 0.12 7.02
N THR A 195 10.84 1.23 7.74
CA THR A 195 11.04 2.57 7.16
C THR A 195 12.30 3.30 7.59
N VAL A 196 12.91 2.97 8.73
CA VAL A 196 14.08 3.68 9.24
C VAL A 196 15.36 2.94 8.82
N PRO A 197 16.15 3.48 7.87
CA PRO A 197 17.36 2.81 7.38
C PRO A 197 18.40 2.62 8.49
N ALA A 198 18.45 3.52 9.48
CA ALA A 198 19.35 3.42 10.63
C ALA A 198 19.10 2.15 11.46
N LEU A 199 17.83 1.74 11.65
CA LEU A 199 17.49 0.51 12.35
C LEU A 199 17.88 -0.73 11.54
N GLN A 200 17.87 -0.65 10.21
CA GLN A 200 18.26 -1.74 9.32
C GLN A 200 19.78 -1.95 9.24
N ARG A 201 20.59 -0.97 9.66
CA ARG A 201 22.06 -1.10 9.73
C ARG A 201 22.50 -2.04 10.86
N ALA A 202 21.71 -2.20 11.92
CA ALA A 202 22.04 -3.09 13.02
C ALA A 202 21.94 -4.57 12.59
N GLU A 203 23.07 -5.30 12.62
CA GLU A 203 23.13 -6.69 12.14
C GLU A 203 22.14 -7.64 12.83
N ARG A 204 21.91 -7.45 14.14
CA ARG A 204 20.96 -8.24 14.94
C ARG A 204 19.53 -8.13 14.41
N ILE A 205 19.12 -6.94 13.98
CA ILE A 205 17.77 -6.65 13.46
C ILE A 205 17.67 -7.04 11.98
N ARG A 206 18.77 -6.93 11.24
CA ARG A 206 18.80 -7.20 9.80
C ARG A 206 18.57 -8.69 9.46
N ARG A 207 18.91 -9.62 10.36
CA ARG A 207 18.67 -11.07 10.17
C ARG A 207 17.18 -11.44 10.16
N PRO A 208 16.38 -11.12 11.21
CA PRO A 208 14.96 -11.46 11.22
C PRO A 208 14.16 -10.72 10.14
N ILE A 209 14.49 -9.47 9.83
CA ILE A 209 13.85 -8.73 8.73
C ILE A 209 14.11 -9.43 7.39
N ARG A 210 15.36 -9.81 7.10
CA ARG A 210 15.70 -10.54 5.87
C ARG A 210 15.00 -11.89 5.82
N TRP A 211 14.87 -12.58 6.95
CA TRP A 211 14.12 -13.83 7.00
C TRP A 211 12.63 -13.63 6.71
N LEU A 212 12.01 -12.59 7.27
CA LEU A 212 10.61 -12.26 7.01
C LEU A 212 10.39 -11.85 5.54
N GLN A 213 11.28 -11.01 4.99
CA GLN A 213 11.28 -10.62 3.58
C GLN A 213 11.59 -11.78 2.62
N ARG A 214 12.13 -12.90 3.10
CA ARG A 214 12.32 -14.11 2.32
C ARG A 214 11.08 -14.99 2.25
N ARG A 215 10.08 -14.76 3.11
CA ARG A 215 8.84 -15.53 3.04
C ARG A 215 8.11 -15.24 1.72
N ALA A 216 7.71 -16.31 1.03
CA ALA A 216 7.07 -16.23 -0.28
C ALA A 216 5.84 -15.31 -0.29
N VAL A 217 5.06 -15.29 0.80
CA VAL A 217 3.88 -14.43 0.95
C VAL A 217 4.25 -12.95 0.95
N VAL A 218 5.29 -12.57 1.69
CA VAL A 218 5.74 -11.17 1.78
C VAL A 218 6.31 -10.72 0.43
N GLN A 219 7.06 -11.59 -0.25
CA GLN A 219 7.56 -11.29 -1.59
C GLN A 219 6.43 -11.17 -2.61
N ALA A 220 5.47 -12.11 -2.61
CA ALA A 220 4.33 -12.07 -3.51
C ALA A 220 3.50 -10.80 -3.31
N ALA A 221 3.32 -10.36 -2.05
CA ALA A 221 2.67 -9.10 -1.74
C ALA A 221 3.48 -7.90 -2.26
N ALA A 222 4.81 -7.89 -2.08
CA ALA A 222 5.65 -6.81 -2.59
C ALA A 222 5.57 -6.75 -4.12
N ASP A 223 5.67 -7.90 -4.78
CA ASP A 223 5.59 -8.05 -6.23
C ASP A 223 4.22 -7.64 -6.78
N LEU A 224 3.15 -7.76 -5.99
CA LEU A 224 1.81 -7.31 -6.35
C LEU A 224 1.67 -5.78 -6.24
N LEU A 225 2.26 -5.17 -5.21
CA LEU A 225 2.11 -3.74 -4.91
C LEU A 225 3.07 -2.84 -5.69
N LEU A 226 4.29 -3.32 -5.93
CA LEU A 226 5.34 -2.61 -6.66
C LEU A 226 4.91 -2.15 -8.07
N PRO A 227 4.19 -2.95 -8.89
CA PRO A 227 3.65 -2.50 -10.17
C PRO A 227 2.34 -1.69 -10.05
N ARG A 228 1.68 -1.74 -8.89
CA ARG A 228 0.38 -1.13 -8.64
C ARG A 228 0.45 -0.24 -7.40
N PRO A 229 1.22 0.87 -7.44
CA PRO A 229 1.42 1.69 -6.25
C PRO A 229 0.10 2.33 -5.76
N HIS A 230 -0.91 2.48 -6.62
CA HIS A 230 -2.26 3.00 -6.30
C HIS A 230 -3.17 1.99 -5.57
N PHE A 231 -2.75 0.74 -5.41
CA PHE A 231 -3.59 -0.33 -4.88
C PHE A 231 -4.12 -0.10 -3.44
N PRO A 232 -3.35 0.45 -2.49
CA PRO A 232 -3.88 0.75 -1.14
C PRO A 232 -5.05 1.75 -1.16
N ALA A 233 -4.95 2.79 -1.99
CA ALA A 233 -6.02 3.78 -2.16
C ALA A 233 -7.25 3.17 -2.86
N LEU A 234 -7.03 2.27 -3.81
CA LEU A 234 -8.12 1.52 -4.45
C LEU A 234 -8.89 0.65 -3.44
N ILE A 235 -8.18 -0.12 -2.59
CA ILE A 235 -8.82 -0.90 -1.52
C ILE A 235 -9.67 -0.01 -0.63
N THR A 236 -9.14 1.15 -0.26
CA THR A 236 -9.84 2.12 0.59
C THR A 236 -11.13 2.61 -0.06
N LEU A 237 -11.09 2.95 -1.36
CA LEU A 237 -12.28 3.39 -2.10
C LEU A 237 -13.33 2.27 -2.24
N VAL A 238 -12.89 1.04 -2.51
CA VAL A 238 -13.79 -0.13 -2.59
C VAL A 238 -14.45 -0.36 -1.24
N LEU A 239 -13.67 -0.32 -0.16
CA LEU A 239 -14.17 -0.50 1.20
C LEU A 239 -15.15 0.61 1.59
N ALA A 240 -14.83 1.88 1.28
CA ALA A 240 -15.72 3.02 1.47
C ALA A 240 -17.06 2.82 0.75
N SER A 241 -17.01 2.40 -0.51
CA SER A 241 -18.19 2.13 -1.34
C SER A 241 -19.04 0.99 -0.79
N MET A 242 -18.40 -0.13 -0.42
CA MET A 242 -19.06 -1.29 0.18
C MET A 242 -19.77 -0.94 1.49
N ILE A 243 -19.09 -0.18 2.37
CA ILE A 243 -19.65 0.30 3.63
C ILE A 243 -20.79 1.28 3.39
N GLY A 244 -20.65 2.17 2.41
CA GLY A 244 -21.71 3.10 2.03
C GLY A 244 -22.97 2.38 1.58
N MET A 245 -22.83 1.42 0.67
CA MET A 245 -23.92 0.56 0.19
C MET A 245 -24.55 -0.25 1.34
N ALA A 246 -23.73 -0.89 2.18
CA ALA A 246 -24.20 -1.64 3.34
C ALA A 246 -24.97 -0.75 4.33
N SER A 247 -24.54 0.50 4.56
CA SER A 247 -25.23 1.43 5.45
C SER A 247 -26.60 1.88 4.91
N LEU A 248 -26.76 1.91 3.58
CA LEU A 248 -28.02 2.21 2.91
C LEU A 248 -28.96 1.01 3.00
N TRP A 249 -28.44 -0.19 2.73
CA TRP A 249 -29.21 -1.43 2.79
C TRP A 249 -29.70 -1.75 4.21
N ALA A 250 -28.83 -1.58 5.21
CA ALA A 250 -29.15 -1.79 6.62
C ALA A 250 -30.24 -0.85 7.18
N ARG A 251 -30.72 0.15 6.42
CA ARG A 251 -31.89 0.96 6.82
C ARG A 251 -33.19 0.15 6.81
N GLY A 252 -33.32 -0.83 5.93
CA GLY A 252 -34.56 -1.59 5.77
C GLY A 252 -34.73 -2.75 6.74
N VAL A 253 -33.69 -3.12 7.48
CA VAL A 253 -33.63 -4.39 8.24
C VAL A 253 -33.75 -4.18 9.76
N ALA A 254 -33.63 -2.95 10.25
CA ALA A 254 -33.60 -2.66 11.68
C ALA A 254 -35.01 -2.55 12.27
N ASP A 255 -35.67 -3.70 12.43
CA ASP A 255 -36.86 -3.80 13.27
C ASP A 255 -36.40 -3.76 14.75
N PRO A 256 -36.80 -2.78 15.57
CA PRO A 256 -36.34 -2.64 16.97
C PRO A 256 -36.67 -3.84 17.85
N SER A 257 -37.56 -4.72 17.40
CA SER A 257 -37.97 -5.98 18.02
C SER A 257 -36.96 -7.13 17.81
N SER A 258 -36.06 -7.04 16.82
CA SER A 258 -35.18 -8.14 16.39
C SER A 258 -33.98 -8.43 17.30
N GLY A 259 -33.85 -7.72 18.43
CA GLY A 259 -32.66 -7.76 19.27
C GLY A 259 -31.51 -7.04 18.57
N GLY A 260 -31.18 -5.83 19.04
CA GLY A 260 -30.13 -5.02 18.42
C GLY A 260 -28.82 -5.79 18.20
N LEU A 261 -28.07 -5.42 17.15
CA LEU A 261 -26.75 -5.98 16.84
C LEU A 261 -25.83 -5.94 18.07
N ASP A 262 -25.57 -7.11 18.68
CA ASP A 262 -24.68 -7.23 19.83
C ASP A 262 -23.28 -6.73 19.45
N PRO A 263 -22.77 -5.65 20.09
CA PRO A 263 -21.42 -5.12 19.90
C PRO A 263 -20.32 -6.17 19.90
N ARG A 264 -20.47 -7.21 20.72
CA ARG A 264 -19.45 -8.24 20.92
C ARG A 264 -19.16 -9.04 19.65
N THR A 265 -20.14 -9.17 18.75
CA THR A 265 -20.03 -10.01 17.56
C THR A 265 -19.19 -9.38 16.44
N TRP A 266 -19.16 -8.05 16.35
CA TRP A 266 -18.53 -7.34 15.24
C TRP A 266 -17.27 -6.58 15.63
N VAL A 267 -17.08 -6.23 16.90
CA VAL A 267 -15.94 -5.40 17.34
C VAL A 267 -14.57 -5.98 16.95
N HIS A 268 -14.34 -7.28 17.18
CA HIS A 268 -13.09 -7.92 16.79
C HIS A 268 -12.94 -8.05 15.27
N LEU A 269 -14.04 -8.26 14.55
CA LEU A 269 -14.03 -8.32 13.09
C LEU A 269 -13.61 -6.96 12.50
N VAL A 270 -14.17 -5.87 13.01
CA VAL A 270 -13.79 -4.50 12.62
C VAL A 270 -12.33 -4.22 12.96
N LEU A 271 -11.85 -4.65 14.14
CA LEU A 271 -10.46 -4.47 14.53
C LEU A 271 -9.49 -5.25 13.62
N ILE A 272 -9.78 -6.52 13.33
CA ILE A 272 -8.97 -7.37 12.44
C ILE A 272 -8.95 -6.78 11.03
N LEU A 273 -10.12 -6.36 10.52
CA LEU A 273 -10.21 -5.74 9.21
C LEU A 273 -9.41 -4.43 9.15
N THR A 274 -9.53 -3.60 10.19
CA THR A 274 -8.73 -2.37 10.33
C THR A 274 -7.24 -2.70 10.28
N ALA A 275 -6.79 -3.65 11.10
CA ALA A 275 -5.39 -4.07 11.13
C ALA A 275 -4.91 -4.57 9.76
N ALA A 276 -5.72 -5.36 9.06
CA ALA A 276 -5.40 -5.83 7.72
C ALA A 276 -5.23 -4.66 6.73
N VAL A 277 -6.15 -3.70 6.73
CA VAL A 277 -6.07 -2.51 5.87
C VAL A 277 -4.83 -1.67 6.22
N MET A 278 -4.59 -1.39 7.50
CA MET A 278 -3.42 -0.65 7.96
C MET A 278 -2.10 -1.35 7.60
N ALA A 279 -2.05 -2.68 7.66
CA ALA A 279 -0.90 -3.47 7.25
C ALA A 279 -0.62 -3.33 5.75
N VAL A 280 -1.66 -3.24 4.90
CA VAL A 280 -1.48 -2.97 3.46
C VAL A 280 -0.80 -1.61 3.25
N PHE A 281 -1.18 -0.57 3.98
CA PHE A 281 -0.52 0.75 3.90
C PHE A 281 0.92 0.70 4.39
N ALA A 282 1.18 0.10 5.55
CA ALA A 282 2.52 -0.04 6.08
C ALA A 282 3.44 -0.79 5.11
N PHE A 283 2.91 -1.86 4.53
CA PHE A 283 3.65 -2.71 3.62
C PHE A 283 3.84 -2.09 2.23
N ALA A 284 2.83 -1.42 1.67
CA ALA A 284 2.97 -0.64 0.44
C ALA A 284 3.97 0.48 0.60
N THR A 285 3.93 1.20 1.72
CA THR A 285 4.89 2.23 2.06
C THR A 285 6.29 1.64 2.10
N GLY A 286 6.52 0.49 2.73
CA GLY A 286 7.82 -0.20 2.76
C GLY A 286 8.30 -0.71 1.39
N SER A 287 7.43 -1.36 0.63
CA SER A 287 7.79 -2.04 -0.64
C SER A 287 7.88 -1.10 -1.85
N VAL A 288 6.99 -0.11 -1.96
CA VAL A 288 6.91 0.78 -3.12
C VAL A 288 7.94 1.92 -3.04
N LEU A 289 8.13 2.51 -1.85
CA LEU A 289 9.02 3.66 -1.66
C LEU A 289 10.47 3.25 -1.30
N ASP A 290 10.74 1.98 -0.96
CA ASP A 290 12.09 1.42 -0.79
C ASP A 290 12.16 0.04 -1.47
N PRO A 291 12.12 0.00 -2.81
CA PRO A 291 12.37 -1.25 -3.49
C PRO A 291 13.74 -1.79 -3.04
N ALA A 292 13.81 -3.11 -2.85
CA ALA A 292 15.06 -3.77 -2.47
C ALA A 292 16.21 -3.31 -3.39
N PRO A 293 17.39 -3.00 -2.82
CA PRO A 293 18.49 -2.46 -3.60
C PRO A 293 18.88 -3.45 -4.70
N THR A 294 19.19 -2.91 -5.86
CA THR A 294 19.59 -3.67 -7.04
C THR A 294 21.06 -3.43 -7.32
N MET A 295 21.78 -4.49 -7.68
CA MET A 295 23.16 -4.42 -8.10
C MET A 295 23.18 -4.54 -9.63
N PRO A 296 23.80 -3.60 -10.36
CA PRO A 296 23.91 -3.73 -11.81
C PRO A 296 24.69 -4.99 -12.15
N LEU A 297 24.24 -5.72 -13.17
CA LEU A 297 24.97 -6.84 -13.76
C LEU A 297 25.73 -6.30 -14.97
N GLU A 298 27.06 -6.21 -14.86
CA GLU A 298 27.92 -5.83 -15.98
C GLU A 298 27.64 -6.71 -17.21
N GLY A 299 27.48 -6.09 -18.38
CA GLY A 299 27.30 -6.78 -19.65
C GLY A 299 26.68 -5.88 -20.72
N LYS A 300 27.14 -6.01 -21.96
CA LYS A 300 26.54 -5.32 -23.13
C LYS A 300 25.06 -5.68 -23.22
N GLY A 301 24.18 -4.70 -23.40
CA GLY A 301 22.74 -4.94 -23.51
C GLY A 301 22.41 -5.91 -24.64
N LEU A 302 21.23 -6.52 -24.56
CA LEU A 302 20.66 -7.37 -25.62
C LEU A 302 20.78 -6.63 -26.97
N ASP A 303 21.34 -7.30 -27.99
CA ASP A 303 21.73 -6.70 -29.26
C ASP A 303 20.71 -5.68 -29.78
N GLY A 304 21.09 -4.40 -29.80
CA GLY A 304 20.30 -3.30 -30.35
C GLY A 304 19.22 -2.68 -29.46
N HIS A 305 18.82 -3.30 -28.33
CA HIS A 305 17.67 -2.82 -27.52
C HIS A 305 18.05 -2.12 -26.20
N GLY A 306 19.35 -1.97 -25.92
CA GLY A 306 19.83 -1.23 -24.74
C GLY A 306 19.18 -1.70 -23.44
N LEU A 307 19.20 -3.01 -23.16
CA LEU A 307 18.63 -3.56 -21.92
C LEU A 307 19.67 -3.59 -20.79
N GLU A 308 19.29 -3.09 -19.62
CA GLU A 308 20.06 -3.18 -18.39
C GLU A 308 19.46 -4.24 -17.45
N PHE A 309 20.33 -5.13 -16.97
CA PHE A 309 19.96 -6.19 -16.05
C PHE A 309 20.54 -5.86 -14.67
N SER A 310 19.70 -5.94 -13.64
CA SER A 310 20.12 -5.69 -12.27
C SER A 310 19.65 -6.78 -11.32
N LYS A 311 20.59 -7.36 -10.57
CA LYS A 311 20.33 -8.37 -9.55
C LYS A 311 19.63 -7.75 -8.35
N VAL A 312 18.51 -8.31 -7.92
CA VAL A 312 17.84 -7.87 -6.68
C VAL A 312 18.61 -8.43 -5.48
N ALA A 313 19.08 -7.54 -4.59
CA ALA A 313 19.92 -7.96 -3.48
C ALA A 313 19.20 -8.99 -2.58
N GLY A 314 19.85 -10.14 -2.40
CA GLY A 314 19.36 -11.21 -1.53
C GLY A 314 18.21 -12.04 -2.11
N GLN A 315 17.87 -11.89 -3.40
CA GLN A 315 16.85 -12.68 -4.08
C GLN A 315 17.39 -13.29 -5.39
N PRO A 316 16.95 -14.50 -5.79
CA PRO A 316 17.28 -15.11 -7.09
C PRO A 316 16.44 -14.50 -8.21
N ARG A 317 16.57 -13.18 -8.40
CA ARG A 317 15.76 -12.39 -9.32
C ARG A 317 16.60 -11.34 -10.03
N ILE A 318 16.27 -11.11 -11.29
CA ILE A 318 16.88 -10.06 -12.11
C ILE A 318 15.80 -9.11 -12.59
N ARG A 319 16.03 -7.82 -12.37
CA ARG A 319 15.25 -6.72 -12.93
C ARG A 319 15.79 -6.38 -14.30
N VAL A 320 14.89 -6.17 -15.25
CA VAL A 320 15.22 -5.79 -16.63
C VAL A 320 14.63 -4.42 -16.90
N MET A 321 15.47 -3.50 -17.36
CA MET A 321 15.14 -2.13 -17.68
C MET A 321 15.55 -1.82 -19.11
N ALA A 322 14.70 -1.09 -19.84
CA ALA A 322 15.10 -0.47 -21.11
C ALA A 322 15.86 0.81 -20.78
N VAL A 323 17.13 0.90 -21.18
CA VAL A 323 18.01 2.05 -20.92
C VAL A 323 17.51 3.28 -21.64
N GLU A 324 17.10 3.14 -22.91
CA GLU A 324 16.63 4.26 -23.73
C GLU A 324 15.37 4.91 -23.18
N ALA A 325 14.40 4.08 -22.79
CA ALA A 325 13.15 4.55 -22.19
C ALA A 325 13.26 4.79 -20.68
N ARG A 326 14.41 4.44 -20.06
CA ARG A 326 14.61 4.33 -18.60
C ARG A 326 13.42 3.69 -17.89
N GLN A 327 12.86 2.66 -18.52
CA GLN A 327 11.61 2.04 -18.10
C GLN A 327 11.86 0.62 -17.65
N MET A 328 11.41 0.31 -16.42
CA MET A 328 11.40 -1.06 -15.93
C MET A 328 10.47 -1.92 -16.79
N LEU A 329 11.03 -2.92 -17.49
CA LEU A 329 10.28 -3.81 -18.35
C LEU A 329 9.67 -4.98 -17.57
N GLY A 330 10.43 -5.54 -16.65
CA GLY A 330 9.99 -6.72 -15.94
C GLY A 330 11.01 -7.29 -14.97
N THR A 331 10.70 -8.50 -14.51
CA THR A 331 11.56 -9.30 -13.65
C THR A 331 11.66 -10.72 -14.18
N VAL A 332 12.87 -11.26 -14.19
CA VAL A 332 13.12 -12.69 -14.38
C VAL A 332 13.17 -13.34 -13.00
N VAL A 333 12.31 -14.33 -12.80
CA VAL A 333 12.27 -15.17 -11.59
C VAL A 333 12.60 -16.62 -11.94
N GLY A 334 13.11 -17.39 -10.99
CA GLY A 334 13.39 -18.82 -11.20
C GLY A 334 14.63 -19.07 -12.04
N LEU A 335 15.77 -18.46 -11.67
CA LEU A 335 17.05 -18.57 -12.39
C LEU A 335 17.70 -19.97 -12.32
N GLU A 336 16.99 -20.98 -11.82
CA GLU A 336 17.42 -22.37 -11.80
C GLU A 336 17.21 -23.03 -13.19
N PRO A 337 17.95 -24.09 -13.52
CA PRO A 337 17.80 -24.81 -14.80
C PRO A 337 16.34 -25.25 -15.02
N GLY A 338 15.74 -24.84 -16.14
CA GLY A 338 14.39 -25.24 -16.54
C GLY A 338 13.21 -24.44 -15.93
N GLY A 339 13.46 -23.39 -15.13
CA GLY A 339 12.40 -22.70 -14.37
C GLY A 339 12.19 -21.21 -14.62
N SER A 340 12.98 -20.57 -15.50
CA SER A 340 13.00 -19.10 -15.63
C SER A 340 11.73 -18.55 -16.27
N LYS A 341 11.13 -17.54 -15.64
CA LYS A 341 9.96 -16.84 -16.18
C LYS A 341 10.17 -15.32 -16.14
N PHE A 342 10.08 -14.68 -17.29
CA PHE A 342 9.99 -13.23 -17.39
C PHE A 342 8.55 -12.76 -17.13
N ARG A 343 8.39 -11.89 -16.13
CA ARG A 343 7.13 -11.21 -15.83
C ARG A 343 7.26 -9.74 -16.16
N THR A 344 6.44 -9.29 -17.10
CA THR A 344 6.29 -7.86 -17.39
C THR A 344 5.82 -7.12 -16.14
N TRP A 345 6.33 -5.91 -15.94
CA TRP A 345 6.05 -5.16 -14.72
C TRP A 345 4.67 -4.51 -14.74
N ASN A 346 4.32 -3.82 -15.84
CA ASN A 346 3.03 -3.18 -15.99
C ASN A 346 2.60 -3.12 -17.47
N ALA A 347 1.40 -2.57 -17.71
CA ALA A 347 0.86 -2.39 -19.07
C ALA A 347 1.76 -1.50 -19.94
N GLY A 348 2.42 -0.50 -19.35
CA GLY A 348 3.39 0.33 -20.06
C GLY A 348 4.59 -0.47 -20.53
N SER A 349 5.10 -1.40 -19.71
CA SER A 349 6.19 -2.29 -20.08
C SER A 349 5.79 -3.24 -21.21
N ALA A 350 4.56 -3.78 -21.14
CA ALA A 350 4.01 -4.61 -22.22
C ALA A 350 3.85 -3.80 -23.52
N HIS A 351 3.35 -2.57 -23.43
CA HIS A 351 3.22 -1.66 -24.57
C HIS A 351 4.59 -1.28 -25.16
N TRP A 352 5.60 -1.07 -24.31
CA TRP A 352 6.97 -0.82 -24.77
C TRP A 352 7.52 -2.02 -25.55
N ILE A 353 7.34 -3.24 -25.04
CA ILE A 353 7.76 -4.47 -25.74
C ILE A 353 7.04 -4.58 -27.07
N GLU A 354 5.73 -4.29 -27.08
CA GLU A 354 4.95 -4.32 -28.31
C GLU A 354 5.51 -3.35 -29.34
N LYS A 355 5.70 -2.09 -28.95
CA LYS A 355 6.11 -1.02 -29.86
C LYS A 355 7.55 -1.17 -30.37
N ASN A 356 8.48 -1.62 -29.52
CA ASN A 356 9.92 -1.57 -29.83
C ASN A 356 10.52 -2.94 -30.19
N VAL A 357 9.78 -4.03 -29.97
CA VAL A 357 10.24 -5.39 -30.29
C VAL A 357 9.30 -6.06 -31.27
N VAL A 358 8.00 -6.06 -30.98
CA VAL A 358 7.02 -6.81 -31.77
C VAL A 358 6.66 -6.10 -33.08
N SER A 359 6.30 -4.81 -33.02
CA SER A 359 5.94 -4.04 -34.21
C SER A 359 7.06 -3.93 -35.25
N PRO A 360 8.35 -3.73 -34.89
CA PRO A 360 9.43 -3.74 -35.86
C PRO A 360 9.64 -5.10 -36.53
N ALA A 361 9.53 -6.21 -35.79
CA ALA A 361 9.68 -7.55 -36.35
C ALA A 361 8.56 -7.88 -37.35
N ILE A 362 7.32 -7.46 -37.07
CA ILE A 362 6.20 -7.63 -38.01
C ILE A 362 6.40 -6.76 -39.26
N ALA A 363 6.92 -5.54 -39.10
CA ALA A 363 7.19 -4.66 -40.24
C ALA A 363 8.31 -5.18 -41.16
N GLU A 364 9.19 -6.04 -40.64
CA GLU A 364 10.23 -6.71 -41.42
C GLU A 364 9.69 -7.95 -42.14
N ASP A 365 8.76 -8.69 -41.51
CA ASP A 365 8.10 -9.85 -42.09
C ASP A 365 6.64 -9.97 -41.58
N ASP A 366 5.68 -9.62 -42.44
CA ASP A 366 4.24 -9.66 -42.16
C ASP A 366 3.71 -11.08 -41.87
N SER A 367 4.49 -12.13 -42.17
CA SER A 367 4.10 -13.52 -41.90
C SER A 367 4.36 -13.97 -40.47
N VAL A 368 5.09 -13.16 -39.68
CA VAL A 368 5.50 -13.51 -38.32
C VAL A 368 4.35 -13.32 -37.33
N ASP A 369 4.05 -14.37 -36.56
CA ASP A 369 3.06 -14.30 -35.48
C ASP A 369 3.57 -13.43 -34.31
N PRO A 370 2.86 -12.33 -33.94
CA PRO A 370 3.23 -11.49 -32.80
C PRO A 370 3.41 -12.25 -31.49
N ALA A 371 2.65 -13.32 -31.28
CA ALA A 371 2.76 -14.14 -30.07
C ALA A 371 4.10 -14.88 -30.00
N GLN A 372 4.62 -15.33 -31.15
CA GLN A 372 5.92 -15.99 -31.25
C GLN A 372 7.06 -15.00 -30.99
N VAL A 373 7.00 -13.78 -31.53
CA VAL A 373 8.00 -12.73 -31.26
C VAL A 373 8.04 -12.39 -29.77
N ARG A 374 6.86 -12.24 -29.13
CA ARG A 374 6.79 -12.01 -27.68
C ARG A 374 7.37 -13.17 -26.88
N ALA A 375 7.14 -14.41 -27.29
CA ALA A 375 7.67 -15.58 -26.62
C ALA A 375 9.21 -15.65 -26.75
N ALA A 376 9.72 -15.46 -27.97
CA ALA A 376 11.15 -15.42 -28.28
C ALA A 376 11.86 -14.31 -27.47
N PHE A 377 11.30 -13.10 -27.42
CA PHE A 377 11.87 -12.02 -26.60
C PHE A 377 11.92 -12.40 -25.11
N LYS A 378 10.85 -12.99 -24.57
CA LYS A 378 10.83 -13.41 -23.15
C LYS A 378 11.85 -14.50 -22.86
N GLU A 379 12.01 -15.44 -23.77
CA GLU A 379 12.98 -16.52 -23.67
C GLU A 379 14.40 -15.98 -23.73
N GLN A 380 14.70 -15.11 -24.71
CA GLN A 380 16.00 -14.45 -24.84
C GLN A 380 16.36 -13.64 -23.60
N VAL A 381 15.42 -12.84 -23.07
CA VAL A 381 15.61 -12.11 -21.80
C VAL A 381 15.86 -13.05 -20.62
N CYS A 382 15.25 -14.24 -20.61
CA CYS A 382 15.51 -15.23 -19.56
C CYS A 382 16.90 -15.86 -19.69
N GLU A 383 17.34 -16.22 -20.90
CA GLU A 383 18.66 -16.79 -21.16
C GLU A 383 19.78 -15.79 -20.84
N ASP A 384 19.64 -14.54 -21.28
CA ASP A 384 20.57 -13.46 -20.94
C ASP A 384 20.65 -13.22 -19.43
N ALA A 385 19.50 -13.26 -18.75
CA ALA A 385 19.47 -13.13 -17.31
C ALA A 385 20.17 -14.30 -16.61
N LYS A 386 20.00 -15.54 -17.08
CA LYS A 386 20.72 -16.71 -16.54
C LYS A 386 22.22 -16.60 -16.75
N LEU A 387 22.64 -16.21 -17.96
CA LEU A 387 24.05 -16.03 -18.30
C LEU A 387 24.70 -14.98 -17.39
N ARG A 388 24.09 -13.80 -17.25
CA ARG A 388 24.61 -12.76 -16.36
C ARG A 388 24.58 -13.16 -14.89
N TRP A 389 23.58 -13.95 -14.49
CA TRP A 389 23.52 -14.48 -13.14
C TRP A 389 24.70 -15.42 -12.87
N SER A 390 24.98 -16.36 -13.77
CA SER A 390 26.06 -17.32 -13.62
C SER A 390 27.44 -16.63 -13.65
N GLU A 391 27.65 -15.67 -14.54
CA GLU A 391 28.86 -14.83 -14.57
C GLU A 391 29.07 -14.07 -13.26
N HIS A 392 28.02 -13.43 -12.74
CA HIS A 392 28.09 -12.75 -11.46
C HIS A 392 28.37 -13.71 -10.30
N GLU A 393 27.83 -14.93 -10.31
CA GLU A 393 28.12 -15.93 -9.28
C GLU A 393 29.54 -16.49 -9.39
N ALA A 394 30.07 -16.68 -10.59
CA ALA A 394 31.45 -17.10 -10.83
C ALA A 394 32.47 -16.06 -10.34
N ARG A 395 32.16 -14.76 -10.45
CA ARG A 395 33.02 -13.67 -9.94
C ARG A 395 32.96 -13.47 -8.43
N ARG A 396 32.02 -14.11 -7.71
CA ARG A 396 31.98 -13.97 -6.25
C ARG A 396 33.18 -14.68 -5.64
N PRO A 397 33.94 -14.02 -4.74
CA PRO A 397 34.99 -14.71 -4.03
C PRO A 397 34.39 -15.93 -3.33
N PRO A 398 35.08 -17.09 -3.36
CA PRO A 398 34.61 -18.29 -2.69
C PRO A 398 34.29 -17.92 -1.25
N ARG A 399 33.07 -18.24 -0.81
CA ARG A 399 32.71 -18.03 0.59
C ARG A 399 33.69 -18.87 1.40
N LEU A 400 34.62 -18.22 2.08
CA LEU A 400 35.44 -18.84 3.11
C LEU A 400 34.47 -19.61 3.98
N ALA A 401 34.61 -20.93 4.00
CA ALA A 401 33.82 -21.77 4.87
C ALA A 401 33.98 -21.20 6.28
N PRO A 402 32.89 -21.03 7.06
CA PRO A 402 33.03 -20.57 8.42
C PRO A 402 34.00 -21.53 9.12
N ASP A 403 35.15 -21.01 9.55
CA ASP A 403 36.09 -21.76 10.39
C ASP A 403 35.29 -22.33 11.55
N ARG A 404 35.23 -23.66 11.62
CA ARG A 404 34.41 -24.41 12.57
C ARG A 404 35.00 -24.36 13.96
#